data_AF-A0A842X058-F1
#
_entry.id   AF-A0A842X058-F1
#
_cell.length_a   1.000
_cell.length_b   1.000
_cell.length_c   1.000
_cell.angle_alpha   90.00
_cell.angle_beta   90.00
_cell.angle_gamma   90.00
#
_symmetry.space_group_name_H-M   'P 1'
#
loop_
_entity.id
_entity.type
_entity.pdbx_description
1 polymer ?
#
loop_
_entity_poly.entity_id
_entity_poly.type
_entity_poly.pdbx_seq_one_letter_code
_entity_poly.pdbx_strand_id
1 'polypeptide(L)'
;MSIDSDRLRDDIWRVITTVESRGLFVHAGDLTIRHTPSRKSKTKTFRLPLIVGSAVLNALVPRSAMLLVGGHGGGKTTLIKLLGRMMTGKTLNEIEDGVLRGHPQLTEEKMVATLKPGPLMKDGVEVVVWRRFVTGFWKMIDEVNRLTPHAQNILLSMLAEGELKYYDEIKRCEDFCLYATMNPTDAGTFDMAPPFLDRFGMAVPITMPTVNDLELILASRDEKLFGYDELWQVPAILSEEDLLTIWNLADKMPVSEEASEFMRSVVREFGACIRVDKSQSSDLTIETGLCDGCHFNTSKSVCNKVLIPLSVRAAKDLNRYCKAVAWLIGGEEVSIDIVKSIAPLVFWHRTKYSRDELEKSPYYGNRFIFTENLVELASTRFAQRDAAMQLIHDLRHGTAESSIADELREMGKSDILVRMDYLAFAKELKKKKYIKMVKSIEKSIKKGDVDTLTKLHSELLDKTDFPNRSMLLNKVSEAMHKLTLSQFSTSFDVWQDLWTIISIKHPRMTSVLKETLNPPKRKVIRTDGLTLIIYVTGDSPESKVFLEISGGSDAVDLKEEIKEQIGSEDA
;
A
#
# COMPACT_ATOMS: atom_id res chain seq x y z
N MET A 1 16.64 14.35 5.21
CA MET A 1 15.59 14.41 4.17
C MET A 1 16.12 15.27 3.03
N SER A 2 15.90 14.91 1.77
CA SER A 2 16.35 15.72 0.62
C SER A 2 15.51 17.00 0.51
N ILE A 3 16.11 18.09 0.03
CA ILE A 3 15.45 19.39 -0.19
C ILE A 3 14.14 19.23 -1.01
N ASP A 4 14.13 18.30 -1.97
CA ASP A 4 12.94 18.00 -2.78
C ASP A 4 11.79 17.37 -1.99
N SER A 5 12.08 16.57 -0.96
CA SER A 5 11.03 15.92 -0.17
C SER A 5 10.25 16.90 0.69
N ASP A 6 10.91 17.94 1.21
CA ASP A 6 10.26 18.95 2.05
C ASP A 6 9.43 19.89 1.17
N ARG A 7 9.95 20.32 0.01
CA ARG A 7 9.19 21.09 -0.99
C ARG A 7 7.90 20.37 -1.39
N LEU A 8 8.00 19.10 -1.79
CA LEU A 8 6.84 18.32 -2.22
C LEU A 8 5.81 18.13 -1.10
N ARG A 9 6.27 17.98 0.15
CA ARG A 9 5.38 17.90 1.31
C ARG A 9 4.63 19.22 1.50
N ASP A 10 5.33 20.34 1.42
CA ASP A 10 4.72 21.68 1.54
C ASP A 10 3.71 21.94 0.41
N ASP A 11 4.01 21.50 -0.81
CA ASP A 11 3.08 21.57 -1.94
C ASP A 11 1.80 20.75 -1.68
N ILE A 12 1.90 19.55 -1.10
CA ILE A 12 0.73 18.76 -0.70
C ILE A 12 -0.09 19.45 0.40
N TRP A 13 0.56 20.00 1.43
CA TRP A 13 -0.13 20.77 2.46
C TRP A 13 -0.81 22.00 1.87
N ARG A 14 -0.18 22.65 0.90
CA ARG A 14 -0.76 23.77 0.16
C ARG A 14 -2.02 23.36 -0.59
N VAL A 15 -2.10 22.15 -1.18
CA VAL A 15 -3.34 21.64 -1.78
C VAL A 15 -4.45 21.56 -0.74
N ILE A 16 -4.19 20.94 0.42
CA ILE A 16 -5.18 20.78 1.50
C ILE A 16 -5.67 22.16 1.99
N THR A 17 -4.73 23.05 2.33
CA THR A 17 -5.05 24.41 2.80
C THR A 17 -5.77 25.24 1.73
N THR A 18 -5.46 25.04 0.45
CA THR A 18 -6.14 25.74 -0.65
C THR A 18 -7.61 25.36 -0.73
N VAL A 19 -7.94 24.07 -0.56
CA VAL A 19 -9.34 23.60 -0.54
C VAL A 19 -10.12 24.23 0.61
N GLU A 20 -9.54 24.23 1.81
CA GLU A 20 -10.20 24.76 3.01
C GLU A 20 -10.33 26.28 2.99
N SER A 21 -9.22 27.00 2.75
CA SER A 21 -9.17 28.46 2.82
C SER A 21 -10.05 29.14 1.76
N ARG A 22 -10.33 28.45 0.66
CA ARG A 22 -11.18 28.95 -0.43
C ARG A 22 -12.61 28.42 -0.37
N GLY A 23 -12.95 27.66 0.67
CA GLY A 23 -14.29 27.09 0.84
C GLY A 23 -14.70 26.15 -0.30
N LEU A 24 -13.74 25.54 -1.01
CA LEU A 24 -14.02 24.66 -2.16
C LEU A 24 -14.70 23.36 -1.73
N PHE A 25 -14.54 22.99 -0.46
CA PHE A 25 -15.23 21.86 0.15
C PHE A 25 -15.40 22.11 1.65
N VAL A 26 -16.63 22.01 2.14
CA VAL A 26 -16.99 22.46 3.49
C VAL A 26 -17.57 21.28 4.28
N HIS A 27 -16.73 20.59 5.05
CA HIS A 27 -17.12 19.50 5.96
C HIS A 27 -16.20 19.43 7.16
N ALA A 28 -16.78 19.35 8.36
CA ALA A 28 -16.09 19.56 9.64
C ALA A 28 -15.42 18.32 10.28
N GLY A 29 -15.32 17.20 9.58
CA GLY A 29 -14.72 15.99 10.15
C GLY A 29 -13.18 16.04 10.11
N ASP A 30 -12.52 15.79 11.24
CA ASP A 30 -11.06 15.70 11.33
C ASP A 30 -10.58 14.25 11.43
N LEU A 31 -9.65 13.86 10.56
CA LEU A 31 -8.78 12.70 10.75
C LEU A 31 -7.64 13.10 11.70
N THR A 32 -7.70 12.59 12.93
CA THR A 32 -6.66 12.81 13.93
C THR A 32 -5.54 11.78 13.76
N ILE A 33 -4.36 12.25 13.36
CA ILE A 33 -3.17 11.43 13.21
C ILE A 33 -2.27 11.68 14.41
N ARG A 34 -2.10 10.66 15.23
CA ARG A 34 -1.13 10.68 16.33
C ARG A 34 0.18 10.10 15.83
N HIS A 35 1.27 10.80 16.09
CA HIS A 35 2.61 10.33 15.77
C HIS A 35 3.53 10.54 16.97
N THR A 36 4.19 9.46 17.36
CA THR A 36 5.16 9.44 18.44
C THR A 36 6.51 9.11 17.80
N PRO A 37 7.39 10.11 17.53
CA PRO A 37 8.62 9.90 16.77
C PRO A 37 9.62 8.95 17.45
N SER A 38 9.54 8.81 18.77
CA SER A 38 10.36 7.92 19.57
C SER A 38 9.68 7.67 20.91
N ARG A 39 9.93 6.52 21.54
CA ARG A 39 9.40 6.15 22.88
C ARG A 39 9.65 7.22 23.97
N LYS A 40 10.61 8.12 23.79
CA LYS A 40 10.93 9.23 24.74
C LYS A 40 10.42 10.60 24.31
N SER A 41 9.79 10.73 23.15
CA SER A 41 9.31 12.02 22.61
C SER A 41 7.83 12.25 22.92
N LYS A 42 7.40 13.51 22.99
CA LYS A 42 5.98 13.86 23.12
C LYS A 42 5.23 13.46 21.85
N THR A 43 4.09 12.79 22.00
CA THR A 43 3.17 12.51 20.90
C THR A 43 2.71 13.82 20.27
N LYS A 44 2.96 13.97 18.96
CA LYS A 44 2.44 15.07 18.16
C LYS A 44 1.11 14.64 17.55
N THR A 45 0.15 15.54 17.56
CA THR A 45 -1.17 15.32 16.96
C THR A 45 -1.28 16.21 15.73
N PHE A 46 -1.42 15.59 14.57
CA PHE A 46 -1.72 16.25 13.31
C PHE A 46 -3.21 16.08 13.02
N ARG A 47 -3.85 17.15 12.54
CA ARG A 47 -5.24 17.11 12.12
C ARG A 47 -5.27 17.31 10.61
N LEU A 48 -5.92 16.38 9.93
CA LEU A 48 -6.23 16.49 8.51
C LEU A 48 -7.75 16.53 8.37
N PRO A 49 -8.30 17.32 7.44
CA PRO A 49 -9.72 17.19 7.11
C PRO A 49 -9.98 15.77 6.61
N LEU A 50 -10.93 15.06 7.21
CA LEU A 50 -11.13 13.63 6.97
C LEU A 50 -11.32 13.32 5.49
N ILE A 51 -12.18 14.07 4.80
CA ILE A 51 -12.53 13.79 3.40
C ILE A 51 -11.42 14.27 2.46
N VAL A 52 -11.01 15.54 2.55
CA VAL A 52 -9.96 16.12 1.68
C VAL A 52 -8.63 15.42 1.93
N GLY A 53 -8.25 15.23 3.19
CA GLY A 53 -7.04 14.52 3.59
C GLY A 53 -7.02 13.09 3.09
N SER A 54 -8.12 12.32 3.25
CA SER A 54 -8.18 10.96 2.70
C SER A 54 -8.08 10.93 1.17
N ALA A 55 -8.71 11.88 0.48
CA ALA A 55 -8.64 11.99 -0.97
C ALA A 55 -7.23 12.33 -1.46
N VAL A 56 -6.51 13.22 -0.75
CA VAL A 56 -5.10 13.52 -1.01
C VAL A 56 -4.22 12.31 -0.71
N LEU A 57 -4.42 11.62 0.41
CA LEU A 57 -3.67 10.40 0.76
C LEU A 57 -3.81 9.31 -0.31
N ASN A 58 -4.97 9.19 -0.96
CA ASN A 58 -5.14 8.30 -2.09
C ASN A 58 -4.21 8.65 -3.26
N ALA A 59 -4.02 9.93 -3.56
CA ALA A 59 -3.12 10.36 -4.62
C ALA A 59 -1.64 10.06 -4.31
N LEU A 60 -1.27 9.90 -3.04
CA LEU A 60 0.10 9.63 -2.61
C LEU A 60 0.48 8.14 -2.68
N VAL A 61 -0.47 7.25 -3.02
CA VAL A 61 -0.26 5.81 -3.10
C VAL A 61 -0.34 5.35 -4.57
N PRO A 62 0.61 4.54 -5.05
CA PRO A 62 0.60 4.04 -6.42
C PRO A 62 -0.55 3.08 -6.68
N ARG A 63 -1.20 3.20 -7.86
CA ARG A 63 -2.33 2.36 -8.29
C ARG A 63 -3.41 2.23 -7.22
N SER A 64 -3.73 3.37 -6.62
CA SER A 64 -4.68 3.47 -5.52
C SER A 64 -6.11 3.60 -6.04
N ALA A 65 -7.06 3.13 -5.24
CA ALA A 65 -8.48 3.27 -5.51
C ALA A 65 -9.20 3.64 -4.22
N MET A 66 -9.91 4.78 -4.22
CA MET A 66 -10.66 5.25 -3.08
C MET A 66 -12.16 5.29 -3.37
N LEU A 67 -12.96 4.94 -2.36
CA LEU A 67 -14.41 5.02 -2.42
C LEU A 67 -14.95 6.16 -1.52
N LEU A 68 -15.74 7.06 -2.08
CA LEU A 68 -16.42 8.14 -1.36
C LEU A 68 -17.90 7.79 -1.20
N VAL A 69 -18.31 7.45 0.02
CA VAL A 69 -19.65 6.92 0.31
C VAL A 69 -20.50 7.96 1.04
N GLY A 70 -21.58 8.44 0.45
CA GLY A 70 -22.46 9.41 1.12
C GLY A 70 -23.66 9.82 0.30
N GLY A 71 -24.56 10.63 0.85
CA GLY A 71 -25.79 11.08 0.17
C GLY A 71 -25.55 11.96 -1.08
N HIS A 72 -26.60 12.16 -1.87
CA HIS A 72 -26.60 13.07 -3.01
C HIS A 72 -26.29 14.51 -2.57
N GLY A 73 -25.58 15.27 -3.42
CA GLY A 73 -25.31 16.69 -3.15
C GLY A 73 -24.17 16.99 -2.18
N GLY A 74 -23.43 15.97 -1.70
CA GLY A 74 -22.29 16.16 -0.79
C GLY A 74 -21.00 16.72 -1.41
N GLY A 75 -21.04 17.29 -2.62
CA GLY A 75 -19.86 17.87 -3.29
C GLY A 75 -18.76 16.87 -3.71
N LYS A 76 -19.02 15.57 -3.63
CA LYS A 76 -18.02 14.49 -3.82
C LYS A 76 -17.32 14.58 -5.18
N THR A 77 -18.12 14.66 -6.24
CA THR A 77 -17.64 14.71 -7.63
C THR A 77 -16.83 15.98 -7.89
N THR A 78 -17.32 17.11 -7.38
CA THR A 78 -16.65 18.41 -7.49
C THR A 78 -15.28 18.36 -6.80
N LEU A 79 -15.21 17.92 -5.54
CA LEU A 79 -13.95 17.82 -4.80
C LEU A 79 -12.87 17.04 -5.56
N ILE A 80 -13.23 15.86 -6.09
CA ILE A 80 -12.27 15.01 -6.82
C ILE A 80 -11.77 15.66 -8.11
N LYS A 81 -12.60 16.45 -8.80
CA LYS A 81 -12.19 17.21 -9.99
C LYS A 81 -11.21 18.32 -9.65
N LEU A 82 -11.52 19.07 -8.59
CA LEU A 82 -10.66 20.15 -8.09
C LEU A 82 -9.30 19.61 -7.62
N LEU A 83 -9.30 18.50 -6.88
CA LEU A 83 -8.06 17.81 -6.50
C LEU A 83 -7.30 17.29 -7.71
N GLY A 84 -7.98 16.74 -8.73
CA GLY A 84 -7.34 16.32 -9.97
C GLY A 84 -6.58 17.46 -10.64
N ARG A 85 -7.18 18.64 -10.74
CA ARG A 85 -6.54 19.87 -11.23
C ARG A 85 -5.31 20.25 -10.42
N MET A 86 -5.44 20.36 -9.09
CA MET A 86 -4.35 20.82 -8.22
C MET A 86 -3.18 19.82 -8.13
N MET A 87 -3.47 18.52 -8.21
CA MET A 87 -2.50 17.44 -8.01
C MET A 87 -1.79 17.00 -9.29
N THR A 88 -2.43 17.13 -10.46
CA THR A 88 -1.86 16.66 -11.73
C THR A 88 -1.46 17.79 -12.68
N GLY A 89 -1.94 19.01 -12.44
CA GLY A 89 -1.71 20.16 -13.31
C GLY A 89 -2.50 20.13 -14.62
N LYS A 90 -3.38 19.14 -14.82
CA LYS A 90 -4.34 19.08 -15.95
C LYS A 90 -5.46 20.09 -15.78
N THR A 91 -6.07 20.54 -16.85
CA THR A 91 -7.26 21.42 -16.81
C THR A 91 -8.49 20.68 -16.27
N LEU A 92 -9.49 21.40 -15.74
CA LEU A 92 -10.71 20.77 -15.26
C LEU A 92 -11.47 20.05 -16.38
N ASN A 93 -11.39 20.55 -17.61
CA ASN A 93 -11.99 19.90 -18.79
C ASN A 93 -11.32 18.55 -19.10
N GLU A 94 -9.99 18.47 -19.05
CA GLU A 94 -9.28 17.20 -19.26
C GLU A 94 -9.61 16.18 -18.18
N ILE A 95 -9.80 16.64 -16.93
CA ILE A 95 -10.25 15.79 -15.83
C ILE A 95 -11.69 15.33 -16.07
N GLU A 96 -12.60 16.22 -16.47
CA GLU A 96 -14.01 15.91 -16.79
C GLU A 96 -14.13 14.86 -17.90
N ASP A 97 -13.35 15.00 -18.98
CA ASP A 97 -13.33 14.09 -20.12
C ASP A 97 -12.91 12.66 -19.73
N GLY A 98 -12.19 12.53 -18.60
CA GLY A 98 -11.77 11.25 -18.02
C GLY A 98 -12.79 10.64 -17.04
N VAL A 99 -13.90 11.31 -16.72
CA VAL A 99 -14.88 10.83 -15.74
C VAL A 99 -15.81 9.78 -16.36
N LEU A 100 -15.86 8.61 -15.75
CA LEU A 100 -16.82 7.58 -16.09
C LEU A 100 -18.09 7.72 -15.24
N ARG A 101 -19.22 8.09 -15.87
CA ARG A 101 -20.51 8.21 -15.18
C ARG A 101 -21.25 6.88 -15.17
N GLY A 102 -21.49 6.34 -13.99
CA GLY A 102 -22.15 5.06 -13.78
C GLY A 102 -23.62 5.11 -14.20
N HIS A 103 -24.00 4.23 -15.12
CA HIS A 103 -25.41 4.00 -15.42
C HIS A 103 -25.64 2.55 -15.91
N PRO A 104 -26.87 2.01 -15.78
CA PRO A 104 -27.14 0.59 -16.07
C PRO A 104 -26.92 0.15 -17.52
N GLN A 105 -26.93 1.05 -18.51
CA GLN A 105 -26.72 0.72 -19.93
C GLN A 105 -25.33 1.12 -20.43
N LEU A 106 -24.40 1.33 -19.49
CA LEU A 106 -23.01 1.61 -19.82
C LEU A 106 -22.35 0.33 -20.36
N THR A 107 -21.97 0.35 -21.63
CA THR A 107 -21.34 -0.79 -22.31
C THR A 107 -19.83 -0.75 -22.16
N GLU A 108 -19.19 -1.91 -22.32
CA GLU A 108 -17.72 -2.02 -22.38
C GLU A 108 -17.13 -1.04 -23.40
N GLU A 109 -17.78 -0.85 -24.55
CA GLU A 109 -17.30 0.06 -25.59
C GLU A 109 -17.24 1.54 -25.17
N LYS A 110 -18.14 1.94 -24.27
CA LYS A 110 -18.19 3.29 -23.70
C LYS A 110 -17.20 3.45 -22.55
N MET A 111 -16.93 2.37 -21.81
CA MET A 111 -16.03 2.36 -20.65
C MET A 111 -14.56 2.23 -21.03
N VAL A 112 -14.26 1.29 -21.92
CA VAL A 112 -12.89 0.78 -22.14
C VAL A 112 -12.34 1.27 -23.47
N ALA A 113 -12.89 0.79 -24.59
CA ALA A 113 -12.37 1.09 -25.91
C ALA A 113 -13.41 0.79 -27.01
N THR A 114 -13.24 1.35 -28.20
CA THR A 114 -14.09 1.06 -29.36
C THR A 114 -13.24 0.85 -30.60
N LEU A 115 -13.70 0.05 -31.56
CA LEU A 115 -13.02 -0.12 -32.85
C LEU A 115 -13.27 1.07 -33.77
N LYS A 116 -12.26 1.52 -34.52
CA LYS A 116 -12.46 2.51 -35.59
C LYS A 116 -13.21 1.87 -36.76
N PRO A 117 -14.41 2.33 -37.15
CA PRO A 117 -15.16 1.72 -38.24
C PRO A 117 -14.46 1.81 -39.60
N GLY A 118 -13.72 2.90 -39.87
CA GLY A 118 -13.08 3.13 -41.16
C GLY A 118 -12.09 2.04 -41.58
N PRO A 119 -11.00 1.81 -40.82
CA PRO A 119 -10.04 0.74 -41.10
C PRO A 119 -10.66 -0.67 -41.06
N LEU A 120 -11.61 -0.88 -40.15
CA LEU A 120 -12.29 -2.17 -40.00
C LEU A 120 -13.11 -2.54 -41.25
N MET A 121 -13.87 -1.59 -41.79
CA MET A 121 -14.72 -1.82 -42.96
C MET A 121 -13.97 -1.83 -44.29
N LYS A 122 -12.86 -1.08 -44.40
CA LYS A 122 -12.10 -0.96 -45.66
C LYS A 122 -11.01 -2.01 -45.81
N ASP A 123 -10.24 -2.22 -44.74
CA ASP A 123 -8.99 -2.98 -44.79
C ASP A 123 -9.06 -4.26 -43.95
N GLY A 124 -10.17 -4.49 -43.24
CA GLY A 124 -10.31 -5.60 -42.28
C GLY A 124 -9.39 -5.47 -41.07
N VAL A 125 -8.89 -4.25 -40.80
CA VAL A 125 -7.91 -3.99 -39.74
C VAL A 125 -8.64 -3.50 -38.48
N GLU A 126 -8.49 -4.25 -37.41
CA GLU A 126 -8.95 -3.86 -36.07
C GLU A 126 -8.03 -2.78 -35.50
N VAL A 127 -8.54 -1.56 -35.35
CA VAL A 127 -7.83 -0.45 -34.70
C VAL A 127 -8.58 -0.06 -33.44
N VAL A 128 -8.01 -0.38 -32.28
CA VAL A 128 -8.62 -0.10 -30.98
C VAL A 128 -8.40 1.36 -30.56
N VAL A 129 -9.47 2.03 -30.16
CA VAL A 129 -9.44 3.40 -29.60
C VAL A 129 -9.80 3.34 -28.13
N TRP A 130 -8.78 3.47 -27.30
CA TRP A 130 -8.91 3.50 -25.85
C TRP A 130 -9.60 4.79 -25.38
N ARG A 131 -10.53 4.67 -24.43
CA ARG A 131 -11.21 5.81 -23.81
C ARG A 131 -10.27 6.58 -22.91
N ARG A 132 -10.54 7.89 -22.73
CA ARG A 132 -9.73 8.78 -21.87
C ARG A 132 -9.62 8.28 -20.44
N PHE A 133 -10.72 7.71 -19.91
CA PHE A 133 -10.74 7.03 -18.61
C PHE A 133 -9.65 5.96 -18.48
N VAL A 134 -9.40 5.17 -19.53
CA VAL A 134 -8.37 4.12 -19.53
C VAL A 134 -6.97 4.73 -19.59
N THR A 135 -6.75 5.73 -20.43
CA THR A 135 -5.42 6.32 -20.64
C THR A 135 -4.96 7.32 -19.58
N GLY A 136 -5.89 7.92 -18.82
CA GLY A 136 -5.57 9.02 -17.90
C GLY A 136 -4.97 8.56 -16.57
N PHE A 137 -4.06 9.33 -16.00
CA PHE A 137 -3.52 9.09 -14.65
C PHE A 137 -4.60 9.23 -13.56
N TRP A 138 -5.35 10.34 -13.58
CA TRP A 138 -6.45 10.61 -12.65
C TRP A 138 -7.75 10.03 -13.19
N LYS A 139 -8.26 8.98 -12.55
CA LYS A 139 -9.47 8.27 -12.95
C LYS A 139 -10.59 8.54 -11.97
N MET A 140 -11.78 8.81 -12.49
CA MET A 140 -12.96 8.99 -11.66
C MET A 140 -14.12 8.14 -12.17
N ILE A 141 -14.82 7.46 -11.25
CA ILE A 141 -16.07 6.77 -11.50
C ILE A 141 -17.16 7.40 -10.64
N ASP A 142 -18.13 8.05 -11.27
CA ASP A 142 -19.27 8.60 -10.55
C ASP A 142 -20.36 7.54 -10.43
N GLU A 143 -20.94 7.37 -9.24
CA GLU A 143 -22.02 6.42 -8.93
C GLU A 143 -21.66 4.97 -9.34
N VAL A 144 -20.55 4.46 -8.79
CA VAL A 144 -20.04 3.11 -9.13
C VAL A 144 -21.06 1.99 -8.91
N ASN A 145 -21.97 2.17 -7.94
CA ASN A 145 -23.05 1.24 -7.64
C ASN A 145 -24.20 1.25 -8.67
N ARG A 146 -24.16 2.09 -9.70
CA ARG A 146 -25.08 2.02 -10.85
C ARG A 146 -24.52 1.23 -12.03
N LEU A 147 -23.26 0.79 -11.94
CA LEU A 147 -22.66 -0.09 -12.93
C LEU A 147 -23.21 -1.51 -12.77
N THR A 148 -23.51 -2.15 -13.91
CA THR A 148 -23.92 -3.56 -13.93
C THR A 148 -22.80 -4.46 -13.39
N PRO A 149 -23.11 -5.67 -12.88
CA PRO A 149 -22.08 -6.61 -12.43
C PRO A 149 -21.02 -6.91 -13.50
N HIS A 150 -21.40 -6.95 -14.77
CA HIS A 150 -20.46 -7.13 -15.88
C HIS A 150 -19.49 -5.95 -16.02
N ALA A 151 -19.99 -4.72 -15.97
CA ALA A 151 -19.16 -3.50 -15.98
C ALA A 151 -18.21 -3.44 -14.77
N GLN A 152 -18.68 -3.83 -13.58
CA GLN A 152 -17.84 -3.93 -12.39
C GLN A 152 -16.72 -4.98 -12.57
N ASN A 153 -17.02 -6.13 -13.19
CA ASN A 153 -16.03 -7.17 -13.46
C ASN A 153 -14.93 -6.71 -14.43
N ILE A 154 -15.26 -5.93 -15.46
CA ILE A 154 -14.25 -5.35 -16.36
C ILE A 154 -13.28 -4.45 -15.58
N LEU A 155 -13.82 -3.63 -14.67
CA LEU A 155 -13.00 -2.75 -13.83
C LEU A 155 -12.13 -3.51 -12.82
N LEU A 156 -12.50 -4.75 -12.43
CA LEU A 156 -11.67 -5.57 -11.56
C LEU A 156 -10.30 -5.84 -12.16
N SER A 157 -10.20 -6.13 -13.45
CA SER A 157 -8.91 -6.38 -14.11
C SER A 157 -7.98 -5.16 -14.02
N MET A 158 -8.52 -3.96 -14.28
CA MET A 158 -7.76 -2.73 -14.12
C MET A 158 -7.30 -2.51 -12.67
N LEU A 159 -8.18 -2.71 -11.69
CA LEU A 159 -7.85 -2.58 -10.28
C LEU A 159 -6.94 -3.70 -9.75
N ALA A 160 -6.89 -4.84 -10.44
CA ALA A 160 -6.10 -6.02 -10.05
C ALA A 160 -4.68 -5.98 -10.59
N GLU A 161 -4.59 -5.83 -11.90
CA GLU A 161 -3.41 -6.09 -12.70
C GLU A 161 -2.84 -4.78 -13.24
N GLY A 162 -3.64 -3.71 -13.28
CA GLY A 162 -3.26 -2.47 -13.93
C GLY A 162 -3.27 -2.60 -15.44
N GLU A 163 -4.15 -3.43 -16.00
CA GLU A 163 -4.34 -3.54 -17.44
C GLU A 163 -5.80 -3.80 -17.79
N LEU A 164 -6.16 -3.42 -19.01
CA LEU A 164 -7.45 -3.72 -19.63
C LEU A 164 -7.20 -4.37 -20.97
N LYS A 165 -7.98 -5.41 -21.28
CA LYS A 165 -7.97 -6.10 -22.56
C LYS A 165 -9.23 -5.75 -23.33
N TYR A 166 -9.09 -5.50 -24.63
CA TYR A 166 -10.20 -5.31 -25.55
C TYR A 166 -9.83 -5.95 -26.89
N TYR A 167 -10.60 -6.94 -27.32
CA TYR A 167 -10.19 -7.89 -28.37
C TYR A 167 -8.79 -8.46 -28.08
N ASP A 168 -7.85 -8.42 -29.02
CA ASP A 168 -6.48 -8.90 -28.84
C ASP A 168 -5.48 -7.81 -28.42
N GLU A 169 -5.94 -6.57 -28.20
CA GLU A 169 -5.10 -5.52 -27.64
C GLU A 169 -5.19 -5.44 -26.11
N ILE A 170 -4.04 -5.19 -25.48
CA ILE A 170 -3.92 -4.98 -24.04
C ILE A 170 -3.37 -3.59 -23.80
N LYS A 171 -4.11 -2.77 -23.03
CA LYS A 171 -3.63 -1.48 -22.54
C LYS A 171 -3.21 -1.60 -21.09
N ARG A 172 -1.92 -1.39 -20.85
CA ARG A 172 -1.37 -1.24 -19.51
C ARG A 172 -1.66 0.16 -18.96
N CYS A 173 -2.20 0.17 -17.76
CA CYS A 173 -2.49 1.30 -16.89
C CYS A 173 -1.52 1.23 -15.70
N GLU A 174 -0.23 1.42 -15.96
CA GLU A 174 0.83 1.18 -14.97
C GLU A 174 0.76 2.17 -13.80
N ASP A 175 0.40 3.43 -14.10
CA ASP A 175 0.30 4.52 -13.13
C ASP A 175 -1.09 5.16 -13.17
N PHE A 176 -1.83 5.05 -12.07
CA PHE A 176 -3.12 5.74 -11.91
C PHE A 176 -3.49 5.97 -10.44
N CYS A 177 -4.37 6.95 -10.23
CA CYS A 177 -5.17 7.11 -9.02
C CYS A 177 -6.65 7.05 -9.40
N LEU A 178 -7.42 6.20 -8.72
CA LEU A 178 -8.85 6.05 -8.97
C LEU A 178 -9.68 6.56 -7.81
N TYR A 179 -10.74 7.30 -8.13
CA TYR A 179 -11.74 7.77 -7.19
C TYR A 179 -13.11 7.32 -7.65
N ALA A 180 -13.83 6.58 -6.80
CA ALA A 180 -15.20 6.17 -7.05
C ALA A 180 -16.14 6.84 -6.05
N THR A 181 -17.27 7.36 -6.52
CA THR A 181 -18.34 7.81 -5.62
C THR A 181 -19.42 6.73 -5.53
N MET A 182 -20.05 6.65 -4.37
CA MET A 182 -21.17 5.74 -4.13
C MET A 182 -22.24 6.47 -3.32
N ASN A 183 -23.48 6.39 -3.79
CA ASN A 183 -24.65 6.84 -3.04
C ASN A 183 -25.27 5.67 -2.28
N PRO A 184 -25.96 5.90 -1.14
CA PRO A 184 -26.77 4.89 -0.49
C PRO A 184 -27.71 4.19 -1.48
N THR A 185 -28.03 2.93 -1.20
CA THR A 185 -28.86 2.08 -2.06
C THR A 185 -30.19 2.75 -2.40
N ASP A 186 -30.50 2.83 -3.69
CA ASP A 186 -31.75 3.38 -4.24
C ASP A 186 -32.22 2.52 -5.44
N ALA A 187 -33.41 2.79 -5.97
CA ALA A 187 -33.92 2.15 -7.17
C ALA A 187 -32.92 2.33 -8.35
N GLY A 188 -32.48 1.21 -8.93
CA GLY A 188 -31.51 1.20 -10.03
C GLY A 188 -30.04 1.12 -9.60
N THR A 189 -29.77 0.82 -8.33
CA THR A 189 -28.42 0.46 -7.86
C THR A 189 -28.23 -1.06 -7.82
N PHE A 190 -27.00 -1.51 -8.02
CA PHE A 190 -26.59 -2.91 -7.97
C PHE A 190 -25.73 -3.14 -6.72
N ASP A 191 -25.91 -4.29 -6.08
CA ASP A 191 -25.09 -4.68 -4.94
C ASP A 191 -23.62 -4.86 -5.36
N MET A 192 -22.74 -4.21 -4.61
CA MET A 192 -21.31 -4.33 -4.82
C MET A 192 -20.81 -5.64 -4.21
N ALA A 193 -20.22 -6.50 -5.03
CA ALA A 193 -19.66 -7.75 -4.55
C ALA A 193 -18.49 -7.48 -3.57
N PRO A 194 -18.36 -8.22 -2.46
CA PRO A 194 -17.22 -8.07 -1.53
C PRO A 194 -15.84 -8.11 -2.21
N PRO A 195 -15.59 -8.98 -3.23
CA PRO A 195 -14.33 -8.96 -3.97
C PRO A 195 -14.03 -7.66 -4.71
N PHE A 196 -15.06 -6.89 -5.10
CA PHE A 196 -14.92 -5.57 -5.74
C PHE A 196 -14.59 -4.49 -4.70
N LEU A 197 -15.30 -4.48 -3.57
CA LEU A 197 -15.01 -3.55 -2.47
C LEU A 197 -13.60 -3.74 -1.91
N ASP A 198 -13.10 -4.97 -1.86
CA ASP A 198 -11.73 -5.28 -1.42
C ASP A 198 -10.63 -4.74 -2.35
N ARG A 199 -10.99 -4.26 -3.56
CA ARG A 199 -10.05 -3.59 -4.47
C ARG A 199 -9.89 -2.10 -4.21
N PHE A 200 -10.76 -1.50 -3.39
CA PHE A 200 -10.58 -0.12 -2.97
C PHE A 200 -9.62 -0.10 -1.79
N GLY A 201 -8.48 0.55 -1.98
CA GLY A 201 -7.46 0.79 -0.96
C GLY A 201 -8.07 1.37 0.31
N MET A 202 -8.93 2.38 0.15
CA MET A 202 -9.54 3.14 1.23
C MET A 202 -10.99 3.51 0.89
N ALA A 203 -11.83 3.71 1.90
CA ALA A 203 -13.13 4.33 1.73
C ALA A 203 -13.38 5.39 2.82
N VAL A 204 -14.04 6.49 2.46
CA VAL A 204 -14.41 7.55 3.41
C VAL A 204 -15.94 7.74 3.40
N PRO A 205 -16.58 7.76 4.58
CA PRO A 205 -17.97 8.19 4.68
C PRO A 205 -18.05 9.72 4.56
N ILE A 206 -18.98 10.19 3.73
CA ILE A 206 -19.27 11.62 3.54
C ILE A 206 -20.60 11.93 4.20
N THR A 207 -20.53 12.82 5.20
CA THR A 207 -21.68 13.38 5.89
C THR A 207 -22.26 14.56 5.13
N MET A 208 -23.47 14.98 5.49
CA MET A 208 -24.03 16.23 4.96
C MET A 208 -23.40 17.43 5.68
N PRO A 209 -23.27 18.59 5.01
CA PRO A 209 -22.73 19.79 5.62
C PRO A 209 -23.59 20.24 6.82
N THR A 210 -22.95 20.79 7.84
CA THR A 210 -23.62 21.38 8.99
C THR A 210 -24.26 22.73 8.62
N VAL A 211 -25.04 23.33 9.53
CA VAL A 211 -25.64 24.66 9.31
C VAL A 211 -24.57 25.73 9.04
N ASN A 212 -23.45 25.66 9.76
CA ASN A 212 -22.33 26.59 9.57
C ASN A 212 -21.66 26.37 8.21
N ASP A 213 -21.54 25.11 7.78
CA ASP A 213 -20.98 24.78 6.46
C ASP A 213 -21.89 25.29 5.33
N LEU A 214 -23.22 25.22 5.53
CA LEU A 214 -24.21 25.73 4.58
C LEU A 214 -24.16 27.25 4.41
N GLU A 215 -23.86 28.02 5.46
CA GLU A 215 -23.67 29.47 5.36
C GLU A 215 -22.55 29.81 4.36
N LEU A 216 -21.42 29.10 4.44
CA LEU A 216 -20.29 29.27 3.52
C LEU A 216 -20.68 28.90 2.08
N ILE A 217 -21.40 27.80 1.90
CA ILE A 217 -21.86 27.35 0.57
C ILE A 217 -22.83 28.39 -0.03
N LEU A 218 -23.75 28.94 0.75
CA LEU A 218 -24.73 29.94 0.28
C LEU A 218 -24.11 31.32 0.01
N ALA A 219 -23.03 31.67 0.70
CA ALA A 219 -22.28 32.90 0.45
C ALA A 219 -21.37 32.80 -0.79
N SER A 220 -21.14 31.59 -1.29
CA SER A 220 -20.31 31.32 -2.47
C SER A 220 -20.98 31.85 -3.74
N ARG A 221 -20.18 32.27 -4.73
CA ARG A 221 -20.72 32.67 -6.04
C ARG A 221 -21.29 31.46 -6.77
N ASP A 222 -22.32 31.69 -7.58
CA ASP A 222 -22.94 30.62 -8.37
C ASP A 222 -21.95 30.05 -9.40
N GLU A 223 -21.41 28.88 -9.08
CA GLU A 223 -20.45 28.14 -9.89
C GLU A 223 -21.02 27.74 -11.25
N LYS A 224 -22.35 27.58 -11.38
CA LYS A 224 -22.98 27.26 -12.68
C LYS A 224 -22.92 28.42 -13.65
N LEU A 225 -22.85 29.65 -13.14
CA LEU A 225 -22.78 30.85 -13.97
C LEU A 225 -21.34 31.23 -14.32
N PHE A 226 -20.41 31.09 -13.37
CA PHE A 226 -19.04 31.60 -13.52
C PHE A 226 -17.96 30.52 -13.69
N GLY A 227 -18.27 29.25 -13.40
CA GLY A 227 -17.28 28.18 -13.32
C GLY A 227 -16.27 28.41 -12.19
N TYR A 228 -15.17 27.65 -12.24
CA TYR A 228 -14.02 27.84 -11.35
C TYR A 228 -12.88 28.55 -12.09
N ASP A 229 -12.24 29.50 -11.42
CA ASP A 229 -11.03 30.12 -11.91
C ASP A 229 -9.82 29.21 -11.66
N GLU A 230 -9.31 28.57 -12.72
CA GLU A 230 -8.16 27.64 -12.63
C GLU A 230 -6.82 28.34 -12.32
N LEU A 231 -6.72 29.66 -12.42
CA LEU A 231 -5.52 30.43 -12.08
C LEU A 231 -5.55 30.85 -10.62
N TRP A 232 -6.69 31.39 -10.18
CA TRP A 232 -6.83 31.85 -8.81
C TRP A 232 -7.41 30.79 -7.91
N GLN A 233 -8.62 30.27 -8.13
CA GLN A 233 -9.34 29.41 -7.19
C GLN A 233 -8.79 27.99 -7.11
N VAL A 234 -8.33 27.42 -8.23
CA VAL A 234 -7.93 26.00 -8.33
C VAL A 234 -6.60 25.85 -9.09
N PRO A 235 -5.48 26.38 -8.54
CA PRO A 235 -4.20 26.44 -9.24
C PRO A 235 -3.61 25.04 -9.40
N ALA A 236 -2.89 24.82 -10.49
CA ALA A 236 -1.98 23.67 -10.59
C ALA A 236 -0.87 23.83 -9.55
N ILE A 237 -0.82 22.95 -8.55
CA ILE A 237 0.20 22.99 -7.49
C ILE A 237 1.25 21.91 -7.74
N LEU A 238 0.83 20.71 -8.12
CA LEU A 238 1.70 19.59 -8.47
C LEU A 238 1.47 19.12 -9.91
N SER A 239 2.41 18.31 -10.39
CA SER A 239 2.34 17.58 -11.65
C SER A 239 2.26 16.05 -11.43
N GLU A 240 1.96 15.30 -12.49
CA GLU A 240 2.02 13.83 -12.44
C GLU A 240 3.43 13.31 -12.09
N GLU A 241 4.48 13.98 -12.56
CA GLU A 241 5.88 13.62 -12.26
C GLU A 241 6.22 13.83 -10.77
N ASP A 242 5.69 14.89 -10.16
CA ASP A 242 5.81 15.12 -8.72
C ASP A 242 5.13 13.98 -7.94
N LEU A 243 3.94 13.52 -8.35
CA LEU A 243 3.24 12.41 -7.70
C LEU A 243 4.01 11.09 -7.81
N LEU A 244 4.58 10.79 -8.99
CA LEU A 244 5.45 9.62 -9.17
C LEU A 244 6.70 9.70 -8.26
N THR A 245 7.25 10.89 -8.07
CA THR A 245 8.35 11.12 -7.14
C THR A 245 7.91 10.87 -5.69
N ILE A 246 6.73 11.38 -5.30
CA ILE A 246 6.16 11.16 -3.96
C ILE A 246 5.91 9.68 -3.70
N TRP A 247 5.39 8.92 -4.66
CA TRP A 247 5.17 7.47 -4.51
C TRP A 247 6.47 6.73 -4.15
N ASN A 248 7.58 7.10 -4.78
CA ASN A 248 8.90 6.53 -4.50
C ASN A 248 9.45 6.95 -3.13
N LEU A 249 9.18 8.18 -2.69
CA LEU A 249 9.60 8.67 -1.37
C LEU A 249 8.77 8.02 -0.26
N ALA A 250 7.46 7.96 -0.42
CA ALA A 250 6.54 7.33 0.52
C ALA A 250 6.83 5.84 0.69
N ASP A 251 7.09 5.09 -0.39
CA ASP A 251 7.40 3.66 -0.26
C ASP A 251 8.70 3.38 0.52
N LYS A 252 9.64 4.33 0.54
CA LYS A 252 10.88 4.19 1.32
C LYS A 252 10.72 4.47 2.81
N MET A 253 9.54 4.93 3.26
CA MET A 253 9.30 5.16 4.68
C MET A 253 9.47 3.85 5.48
N PRO A 254 10.35 3.84 6.49
CA PRO A 254 10.54 2.66 7.33
C PRO A 254 9.31 2.45 8.20
N VAL A 255 9.10 1.19 8.58
CA VAL A 255 7.99 0.76 9.43
C VAL A 255 8.60 0.14 10.67
N SER A 256 8.22 0.64 11.84
CA SER A 256 8.74 0.08 13.09
C SER A 256 8.31 -1.39 13.24
N GLU A 257 9.14 -2.20 13.91
CA GLU A 257 8.85 -3.62 14.09
C GLU A 257 7.51 -3.83 14.80
N GLU A 258 7.25 -3.01 15.82
CA GLU A 258 5.98 -2.99 16.57
C GLU A 258 4.79 -2.64 15.68
N ALA A 259 4.90 -1.62 14.82
CA ALA A 259 3.82 -1.26 13.89
C ALA A 259 3.58 -2.35 12.86
N SER A 260 4.64 -3.01 12.37
CA SER A 260 4.55 -4.15 11.46
C SER A 260 3.83 -5.34 12.10
N GLU A 261 4.17 -5.69 13.34
CA GLU A 261 3.50 -6.74 14.10
C GLU A 261 2.06 -6.36 14.42
N PHE A 262 1.80 -5.10 14.78
CA PHE A 262 0.45 -4.61 15.02
C PHE A 262 -0.44 -4.70 13.77
N MET A 263 0.05 -4.29 12.60
CA MET A 263 -0.67 -4.43 11.32
C MET A 263 -1.03 -5.89 11.02
N ARG A 264 -0.10 -6.83 11.25
CA ARG A 264 -0.38 -8.27 11.09
C ARG A 264 -1.43 -8.75 12.09
N SER A 265 -1.25 -8.39 13.37
CA SER A 265 -2.13 -8.79 14.46
C SER A 265 -3.55 -8.28 14.26
N VAL A 266 -3.74 -7.00 13.93
CA VAL A 266 -5.08 -6.41 13.78
C VAL A 266 -5.84 -7.02 12.61
N VAL A 267 -5.19 -7.23 11.45
CA VAL A 267 -5.83 -7.88 10.30
C VAL A 267 -6.19 -9.32 10.63
N ARG A 268 -5.28 -10.05 11.30
CA ARG A 268 -5.53 -11.44 11.72
C ARG A 268 -6.66 -11.54 12.74
N GLU A 269 -6.79 -10.59 13.64
CA GLU A 269 -7.81 -10.56 14.70
C GLU A 269 -9.24 -10.46 14.14
N PHE A 270 -9.43 -9.78 13.01
CA PHE A 270 -10.74 -9.73 12.32
C PHE A 270 -11.14 -11.10 11.75
N GLY A 271 -10.18 -11.95 11.38
CA GLY A 271 -10.44 -13.29 10.83
C GLY A 271 -10.22 -14.46 11.78
N ALA A 272 -9.71 -14.21 12.99
CA ALA A 272 -9.36 -15.27 13.93
C ALA A 272 -10.60 -16.06 14.39
N CYS A 273 -10.54 -17.39 14.32
CA CYS A 273 -11.56 -18.28 14.86
C CYS A 273 -10.96 -19.66 15.13
N ILE A 274 -11.13 -20.20 16.34
CA ILE A 274 -10.62 -21.53 16.72
C ILE A 274 -11.43 -22.68 16.13
N ARG A 275 -12.62 -22.43 15.57
CA ARG A 275 -13.57 -23.45 15.13
C ARG A 275 -13.60 -23.64 13.62
N VAL A 276 -13.55 -22.55 12.85
CA VAL A 276 -13.67 -22.56 11.39
C VAL A 276 -12.76 -21.53 10.75
N ASP A 277 -12.42 -21.74 9.47
CA ASP A 277 -11.87 -20.67 8.64
C ASP A 277 -13.02 -19.81 8.08
N LYS A 278 -13.18 -18.60 8.62
CA LYS A 278 -14.23 -17.66 8.21
C LYS A 278 -14.12 -17.19 6.76
N SER A 279 -12.95 -17.37 6.13
CA SER A 279 -12.80 -17.03 4.72
C SER A 279 -13.39 -18.08 3.79
N GLN A 280 -13.65 -19.29 4.30
CA GLN A 280 -14.14 -20.44 3.53
C GLN A 280 -15.51 -20.95 4.00
N SER A 281 -15.94 -20.61 5.22
CA SER A 281 -17.22 -21.05 5.78
C SER A 281 -18.37 -20.14 5.32
N SER A 282 -19.32 -20.70 4.55
CA SER A 282 -20.57 -20.02 4.18
C SER A 282 -21.72 -20.30 5.15
N ASP A 283 -21.79 -21.52 5.68
CA ASP A 283 -23.02 -22.03 6.31
C ASP A 283 -23.03 -21.78 7.83
N LEU A 284 -21.89 -21.95 8.49
CA LEU A 284 -21.73 -21.70 9.93
C LEU A 284 -21.05 -20.35 10.14
N THR A 285 -21.85 -19.36 10.54
CA THR A 285 -21.46 -17.97 10.80
C THR A 285 -21.83 -17.56 12.23
N ILE A 286 -21.41 -16.37 12.64
CA ILE A 286 -21.75 -15.82 13.97
C ILE A 286 -23.27 -15.77 14.17
N GLU A 287 -24.00 -15.39 13.11
CA GLU A 287 -25.45 -15.25 13.14
C GLU A 287 -26.19 -16.60 13.14
N THR A 288 -25.51 -17.69 12.77
CA THR A 288 -26.08 -19.04 12.73
C THR A 288 -25.58 -19.93 13.88
N GLY A 289 -25.00 -19.34 14.94
CA GLY A 289 -24.60 -20.07 16.16
C GLY A 289 -23.12 -20.47 16.25
N LEU A 290 -22.22 -19.97 15.38
CA LEU A 290 -20.79 -20.29 15.42
C LEU A 290 -20.14 -20.02 16.79
N CYS A 291 -20.66 -19.04 17.53
CA CYS A 291 -20.11 -18.58 18.81
C CYS A 291 -20.69 -19.31 20.03
N ASP A 292 -21.67 -20.21 19.87
CA ASP A 292 -22.36 -20.85 20.98
C ASP A 292 -21.45 -21.81 21.75
N GLY A 293 -21.37 -21.65 23.08
CA GLY A 293 -20.46 -22.41 23.94
C GLY A 293 -18.97 -22.18 23.64
N CYS A 294 -18.59 -21.14 22.90
CA CYS A 294 -17.19 -20.84 22.62
C CYS A 294 -16.57 -20.09 23.79
N HIS A 295 -15.44 -20.59 24.30
CA HIS A 295 -14.70 -19.95 25.40
C HIS A 295 -14.24 -18.51 25.05
N PHE A 296 -13.95 -18.25 23.79
CA PHE A 296 -13.53 -16.93 23.30
C PHE A 296 -14.70 -16.02 22.93
N ASN A 297 -15.96 -16.42 23.12
CA ASN A 297 -17.11 -15.55 22.90
C ASN A 297 -17.25 -14.55 24.06
N THR A 298 -16.50 -13.46 24.00
CA THR A 298 -16.50 -12.40 25.03
C THR A 298 -16.82 -11.05 24.42
N SER A 299 -17.32 -10.10 25.22
CA SER A 299 -17.62 -8.74 24.74
C SER A 299 -16.39 -8.04 24.15
N LYS A 300 -15.19 -8.34 24.65
CA LYS A 300 -13.91 -7.79 24.18
C LYS A 300 -13.35 -8.48 22.93
N SER A 301 -13.97 -9.55 22.45
CA SER A 301 -13.47 -10.26 21.28
C SER A 301 -13.90 -9.55 19.99
N VAL A 302 -12.98 -9.45 19.04
CA VAL A 302 -13.28 -8.94 17.69
C VAL A 302 -13.91 -10.04 16.84
N CYS A 303 -13.49 -11.29 17.05
CA CYS A 303 -13.94 -12.42 16.26
C CYS A 303 -15.45 -12.69 16.36
N ASN A 304 -16.14 -12.37 17.44
CA ASN A 304 -17.60 -12.56 17.50
C ASN A 304 -18.40 -11.39 16.88
N LYS A 305 -17.74 -10.41 16.27
CA LYS A 305 -18.38 -9.25 15.63
C LYS A 305 -18.20 -9.20 14.11
N VAL A 306 -17.32 -10.05 13.56
CA VAL A 306 -16.91 -10.02 12.14
C VAL A 306 -17.37 -11.27 11.40
N LEU A 307 -18.26 -11.11 10.42
CA LEU A 307 -18.75 -12.18 9.55
C LEU A 307 -17.76 -12.50 8.43
N ILE A 308 -17.41 -11.49 7.61
CA ILE A 308 -16.46 -11.64 6.51
C ILE A 308 -15.12 -11.05 6.96
N PRO A 309 -14.03 -11.83 7.01
CA PRO A 309 -12.74 -11.36 7.49
C PRO A 309 -12.06 -10.43 6.49
N LEU A 310 -11.05 -9.69 6.97
CA LEU A 310 -10.17 -8.88 6.13
C LEU A 310 -9.25 -9.76 5.28
N SER A 311 -8.98 -9.34 4.04
CA SER A 311 -8.05 -10.02 3.15
C SER A 311 -6.61 -9.59 3.38
N VAL A 312 -5.66 -10.30 2.75
CA VAL A 312 -4.23 -9.89 2.72
C VAL A 312 -4.04 -8.53 2.03
N ARG A 313 -4.97 -8.11 1.16
CA ARG A 313 -4.92 -6.79 0.52
C ARG A 313 -5.10 -5.67 1.55
N ALA A 314 -5.98 -5.86 2.53
CA ALA A 314 -6.18 -4.89 3.60
C ALA A 314 -4.85 -4.60 4.35
N ALA A 315 -4.04 -5.62 4.62
CA ALA A 315 -2.73 -5.44 5.24
C ALA A 315 -1.74 -4.67 4.33
N LYS A 316 -1.71 -4.99 3.03
CA LYS A 316 -0.84 -4.33 2.06
C LYS A 316 -1.21 -2.86 1.87
N ASP A 317 -2.50 -2.56 1.72
CA ASP A 317 -2.98 -1.20 1.53
C ASP A 317 -2.85 -0.39 2.81
N LEU A 318 -3.13 -0.97 3.99
CA LEU A 318 -2.85 -0.34 5.27
C LEU A 318 -1.39 0.10 5.38
N ASN A 319 -0.44 -0.78 5.05
CA ASN A 319 0.98 -0.45 5.04
C ASN A 319 1.31 0.71 4.08
N ARG A 320 0.77 0.69 2.86
CA ARG A 320 0.98 1.75 1.86
C ARG A 320 0.46 3.11 2.34
N TYR A 321 -0.77 3.16 2.84
CA TYR A 321 -1.35 4.41 3.35
C TYR A 321 -0.66 4.90 4.62
N CYS A 322 -0.24 4.01 5.52
CA CYS A 322 0.52 4.41 6.72
C CYS A 322 1.86 5.03 6.35
N LYS A 323 2.57 4.46 5.36
CA LYS A 323 3.80 5.04 4.81
C LYS A 323 3.58 6.43 4.19
N ALA A 324 2.53 6.58 3.36
CA ALA A 324 2.16 7.86 2.78
C ALA A 324 1.85 8.93 3.86
N VAL A 325 1.14 8.54 4.91
CA VAL A 325 0.85 9.41 6.06
C VAL A 325 2.12 9.79 6.82
N ALA A 326 2.98 8.81 7.13
CA ALA A 326 4.24 9.07 7.82
C ALA A 326 5.12 10.05 7.03
N TRP A 327 5.18 9.90 5.70
CA TRP A 327 5.87 10.84 4.82
C TRP A 327 5.24 12.24 4.84
N LEU A 328 3.91 12.33 4.74
CA LEU A 328 3.17 13.60 4.70
C LEU A 328 3.32 14.43 5.98
N ILE A 329 3.35 13.79 7.14
CA ILE A 329 3.52 14.49 8.43
C ILE A 329 5.00 14.74 8.79
N GLY A 330 5.93 14.32 7.92
CA GLY A 330 7.37 14.42 8.18
C GLY A 330 7.85 13.51 9.31
N GLY A 331 7.20 12.37 9.52
CA GLY A 331 7.65 11.34 10.46
C GLY A 331 8.90 10.62 9.95
N GLU A 332 9.66 10.03 10.87
CA GLU A 332 10.86 9.24 10.53
C GLU A 332 10.50 7.79 10.17
N GLU A 333 9.45 7.25 10.80
CA GLU A 333 8.95 5.90 10.58
C GLU A 333 7.43 5.80 10.82
N VAL A 334 6.83 4.70 10.36
CA VAL A 334 5.44 4.35 10.67
C VAL A 334 5.35 3.79 12.10
N SER A 335 4.53 4.43 12.94
CA SER A 335 4.25 4.02 14.33
C SER A 335 2.88 3.33 14.46
N ILE A 336 2.64 2.66 15.60
CA ILE A 336 1.33 2.04 15.92
C ILE A 336 0.20 3.07 15.85
N ASP A 337 0.43 4.28 16.36
CA ASP A 337 -0.58 5.35 16.38
C ASP A 337 -1.07 5.72 14.97
N ILE A 338 -0.16 5.77 13.98
CA ILE A 338 -0.51 6.00 12.57
C ILE A 338 -1.38 4.85 12.06
N VAL A 339 -1.00 3.61 12.36
CA VAL A 339 -1.76 2.43 11.96
C VAL A 339 -3.18 2.46 12.52
N LYS A 340 -3.34 2.83 13.80
CA LYS A 340 -4.66 2.97 14.45
C LYS A 340 -5.53 4.02 13.78
N SER A 341 -4.96 5.15 13.38
CA SER A 341 -5.71 6.23 12.71
C SER A 341 -6.17 5.84 11.29
N ILE A 342 -5.39 5.02 10.57
CA ILE A 342 -5.66 4.70 9.16
C ILE A 342 -6.44 3.39 8.98
N ALA A 343 -6.29 2.43 9.88
CA ALA A 343 -6.97 1.14 9.81
C ALA A 343 -8.49 1.23 9.59
N PRO A 344 -9.25 2.11 10.28
CA PRO A 344 -10.69 2.23 10.07
C PRO A 344 -11.06 2.55 8.62
N LEU A 345 -10.36 3.50 7.99
CA LEU A 345 -10.57 3.93 6.60
C LEU A 345 -10.27 2.83 5.58
N VAL A 346 -9.38 1.89 5.91
CA VAL A 346 -9.02 0.76 5.05
C VAL A 346 -9.96 -0.43 5.23
N PHE A 347 -10.52 -0.62 6.43
CA PHE A 347 -11.21 -1.86 6.81
C PHE A 347 -12.71 -1.83 6.58
N TRP A 348 -13.40 -0.74 6.93
CA TRP A 348 -14.86 -0.75 7.14
C TRP A 348 -15.69 -1.17 5.91
N HIS A 349 -15.19 -0.94 4.70
CA HIS A 349 -15.85 -1.32 3.44
C HIS A 349 -15.51 -2.74 2.97
N ARG A 350 -14.48 -3.38 3.54
CA ARG A 350 -13.96 -4.69 3.13
C ARG A 350 -14.51 -5.88 3.92
N THR A 351 -15.15 -5.60 5.05
CA THR A 351 -15.66 -6.62 5.98
C THR A 351 -17.17 -6.48 6.16
N LYS A 352 -17.81 -7.56 6.61
CA LYS A 352 -19.20 -7.55 7.09
C LYS A 352 -19.22 -7.86 8.58
N TYR A 353 -20.09 -7.17 9.30
CA TYR A 353 -20.23 -7.29 10.74
C TYR A 353 -21.52 -8.01 11.11
N SER A 354 -21.55 -8.59 12.32
CA SER A 354 -22.79 -9.09 12.91
C SER A 354 -23.80 -7.95 13.02
N ARG A 355 -25.02 -8.20 12.52
CA ARG A 355 -26.09 -7.20 12.53
C ARG A 355 -26.45 -6.75 13.95
N ASP A 356 -26.60 -7.71 14.86
CA ASP A 356 -26.98 -7.46 16.26
C ASP A 356 -25.99 -6.54 16.98
N GLU A 357 -24.69 -6.69 16.70
CA GLU A 357 -23.65 -5.85 17.33
C GLU A 357 -23.56 -4.47 16.66
N LEU A 358 -23.74 -4.42 15.34
CA LEU A 358 -23.65 -3.18 14.55
C LEU A 358 -24.86 -2.25 14.77
N GLU A 359 -26.06 -2.78 15.02
CA GLU A 359 -27.27 -1.99 15.24
C GLU A 359 -27.41 -1.46 16.67
N LYS A 360 -26.65 -2.00 17.64
CA LYS A 360 -26.64 -1.51 19.02
C LYS A 360 -26.07 -0.09 19.15
N SER A 361 -26.52 0.61 20.19
CA SER A 361 -25.91 1.89 20.59
C SER A 361 -24.44 1.69 20.94
N PRO A 362 -23.53 2.60 20.54
CA PRO A 362 -23.75 3.90 19.87
C PRO A 362 -23.65 3.87 18.33
N TYR A 363 -23.66 2.70 17.69
CA TYR A 363 -23.30 2.57 16.27
C TYR A 363 -24.47 2.77 15.32
N TYR A 364 -25.65 2.25 15.65
CA TYR A 364 -26.88 2.42 14.85
C TYR A 364 -26.71 2.11 13.36
N GLY A 365 -25.94 1.07 13.02
CA GLY A 365 -25.65 0.71 11.62
C GLY A 365 -24.41 1.37 11.02
N ASN A 366 -23.76 2.32 11.71
CA ASN A 366 -22.57 3.01 11.22
C ASN A 366 -21.34 2.09 11.26
N ARG A 367 -21.03 1.49 10.10
CA ARG A 367 -19.90 0.58 9.92
C ARG A 367 -18.56 1.25 10.19
N PHE A 368 -18.39 2.51 9.85
CA PHE A 368 -17.11 3.21 10.05
C PHE A 368 -16.79 3.36 11.53
N ILE A 369 -17.72 3.92 12.32
CA ILE A 369 -17.55 4.10 13.78
C ILE A 369 -17.42 2.73 14.48
N PHE A 370 -18.18 1.72 14.05
CA PHE A 370 -18.03 0.37 14.57
C PHE A 370 -16.62 -0.20 14.31
N THR A 371 -16.06 0.04 13.13
CA THR A 371 -14.69 -0.35 12.79
C THR A 371 -13.66 0.34 13.66
N GLU A 372 -13.82 1.64 13.93
CA GLU A 372 -12.94 2.38 14.85
C GLU A 372 -12.93 1.71 16.23
N ASN A 373 -14.09 1.31 16.75
CA ASN A 373 -14.18 0.59 18.01
C ASN A 373 -13.48 -0.78 17.96
N LEU A 374 -13.67 -1.56 16.89
CA LEU A 374 -13.02 -2.86 16.73
C LEU A 374 -11.49 -2.74 16.64
N VAL A 375 -10.98 -1.70 15.97
CA VAL A 375 -9.54 -1.41 15.92
C VAL A 375 -9.02 -1.04 17.30
N GLU A 376 -9.76 -0.28 18.11
CA GLU A 376 -9.37 0.05 19.48
C GLU A 376 -9.37 -1.19 20.39
N LEU A 377 -10.37 -2.07 20.25
CA LEU A 377 -10.41 -3.36 20.96
C LEU A 377 -9.20 -4.24 20.58
N ALA A 378 -8.90 -4.36 19.29
CA ALA A 378 -7.74 -5.09 18.80
C ALA A 378 -6.42 -4.47 19.31
N SER A 379 -6.34 -3.14 19.37
CA SER A 379 -5.18 -2.41 19.92
C SER A 379 -4.96 -2.73 21.40
N THR A 380 -6.04 -2.75 22.17
CA THR A 380 -5.97 -3.09 23.61
C THR A 380 -5.51 -4.53 23.80
N ARG A 381 -6.01 -5.46 22.99
CA ARG A 381 -5.61 -6.87 23.04
C ARG A 381 -4.17 -7.07 22.58
N PHE A 382 -3.74 -6.34 21.55
CA PHE A 382 -2.34 -6.34 21.11
C PHE A 382 -1.39 -5.91 22.23
N ALA A 383 -1.69 -4.83 22.95
CA ALA A 383 -0.89 -4.39 24.09
C ALA A 383 -0.81 -5.47 25.20
N GLN A 384 -1.89 -6.24 25.42
CA GLN A 384 -1.90 -7.36 26.37
C GLN A 384 -1.04 -8.55 25.93
N ARG A 385 -0.68 -8.64 24.63
CA ARG A 385 0.15 -9.73 24.07
C ARG A 385 1.65 -9.45 24.15
N ASP A 386 2.10 -8.33 24.72
CA ASP A 386 3.52 -7.95 24.74
C ASP A 386 4.44 -9.07 25.26
N ALA A 387 4.09 -9.68 26.40
CA ALA A 387 4.84 -10.82 26.94
C ALA A 387 4.89 -12.01 25.97
N ALA A 388 3.78 -12.37 25.32
CA ALA A 388 3.74 -13.47 24.35
C ALA A 388 4.57 -13.14 23.10
N MET A 389 4.59 -11.88 22.67
CA MET A 389 5.39 -11.43 21.53
C MET A 389 6.88 -11.49 21.84
N GLN A 390 7.29 -11.10 23.05
CA GLN A 390 8.69 -11.22 23.51
C GLN A 390 9.14 -12.69 23.52
N LEU A 391 8.32 -13.61 24.04
CA LEU A 391 8.60 -15.05 24.00
C LEU A 391 8.78 -15.58 22.57
N ILE A 392 7.98 -15.12 21.61
CA ILE A 392 8.12 -15.51 20.20
C ILE A 392 9.36 -14.88 19.57
N HIS A 393 9.66 -13.62 19.88
CA HIS A 393 10.87 -12.94 19.43
C HIS A 393 12.12 -13.71 19.87
N ASP A 394 12.19 -14.10 21.14
CA ASP A 394 13.27 -14.91 21.69
C ASP A 394 13.43 -16.24 20.93
N LEU A 395 12.33 -16.95 20.72
CA LEU A 395 12.36 -18.18 19.92
C LEU A 395 12.86 -17.95 18.47
N ARG A 396 12.52 -16.82 17.83
CA ARG A 396 13.03 -16.48 16.49
C ARG A 396 14.55 -16.33 16.48
N HIS A 397 15.13 -15.85 17.58
CA HIS A 397 16.57 -15.70 17.79
C HIS A 397 17.25 -16.95 18.38
N GLY A 398 16.51 -18.05 18.54
CA GLY A 398 17.07 -19.33 18.97
C GLY A 398 17.40 -19.40 20.46
N THR A 399 16.87 -18.47 21.26
CA THR A 399 16.79 -18.61 22.73
C THR A 399 15.57 -19.47 23.05
N ALA A 400 15.81 -20.73 23.43
CA ALA A 400 14.76 -21.72 23.62
C ALA A 400 14.81 -22.25 25.04
N GLU A 401 14.17 -21.53 25.96
CA GLU A 401 13.90 -22.07 27.30
C GLU A 401 12.77 -23.13 27.22
N SER A 402 12.86 -24.14 28.09
CA SER A 402 11.90 -25.24 28.12
C SER A 402 10.49 -24.74 28.47
N SER A 403 10.37 -23.74 29.36
CA SER A 403 9.11 -23.20 29.89
C SER A 403 8.26 -22.41 28.88
N ILE A 404 8.86 -21.82 27.84
CA ILE A 404 8.19 -20.90 26.90
C ILE A 404 6.89 -21.48 26.31
N ALA A 405 6.87 -22.79 26.04
CA ALA A 405 5.69 -23.41 25.43
C ALA A 405 4.53 -23.59 26.41
N ASP A 406 4.82 -23.74 27.70
CA ASP A 406 3.81 -23.84 28.75
C ASP A 406 3.27 -22.46 29.10
N GLU A 407 4.14 -21.44 29.15
CA GLU A 407 3.74 -20.02 29.32
C GLU A 407 2.81 -19.57 28.19
N LEU A 408 3.19 -19.79 26.93
CA LEU A 408 2.32 -19.50 25.78
C LEU A 408 1.02 -20.32 25.81
N ARG A 409 1.02 -21.52 26.40
CA ARG A 409 -0.19 -22.35 26.50
C ARG A 409 -1.15 -21.78 27.52
N GLU A 410 -0.65 -21.29 28.65
CA GLU A 410 -1.46 -20.58 29.65
C GLU A 410 -2.01 -19.27 29.10
N MET A 411 -1.17 -18.45 28.44
CA MET A 411 -1.62 -17.22 27.78
C MET A 411 -2.65 -17.50 26.67
N GLY A 412 -2.50 -18.61 25.95
CA GLY A 412 -3.43 -19.07 24.91
C GLY A 412 -4.80 -19.52 25.44
N LYS A 413 -5.02 -19.62 26.76
CA LYS A 413 -6.36 -19.84 27.30
C LYS A 413 -7.24 -18.61 27.13
N SER A 414 -6.69 -17.40 27.27
CA SER A 414 -7.43 -16.13 27.23
C SER A 414 -7.28 -15.38 25.90
N ASP A 415 -6.21 -15.62 25.14
CA ASP A 415 -5.99 -14.98 23.84
C ASP A 415 -6.02 -15.95 22.65
N ILE A 416 -6.89 -15.62 21.69
CA ILE A 416 -7.14 -16.44 20.50
C ILE A 416 -5.93 -16.51 19.56
N LEU A 417 -5.21 -15.40 19.36
CA LEU A 417 -4.06 -15.38 18.45
C LEU A 417 -2.88 -16.14 19.05
N VAL A 418 -2.68 -15.99 20.37
CA VAL A 418 -1.67 -16.80 21.08
C VAL A 418 -2.00 -18.29 20.94
N ARG A 419 -3.28 -18.65 21.11
CA ARG A 419 -3.76 -20.05 21.02
C ARG A 419 -3.55 -20.68 19.65
N MET A 420 -3.86 -19.92 18.60
CA MET A 420 -3.90 -20.40 17.22
C MET A 420 -2.53 -20.28 16.55
N ASP A 421 -1.96 -19.09 16.54
CA ASP A 421 -0.84 -18.75 15.67
C ASP A 421 0.48 -18.85 16.44
N TYR A 422 0.61 -18.23 17.61
CA TYR A 422 1.89 -18.19 18.33
C TYR A 422 2.30 -19.54 18.87
N LEU A 423 1.36 -20.32 19.43
CA LEU A 423 1.65 -21.67 19.90
C LEU A 423 2.05 -22.62 18.76
N ALA A 424 1.39 -22.53 17.61
CA ALA A 424 1.74 -23.34 16.45
C ALA A 424 3.15 -22.99 15.97
N PHE A 425 3.43 -21.69 15.83
CA PHE A 425 4.73 -21.21 15.40
C PHE A 425 5.86 -21.55 16.38
N ALA A 426 5.64 -21.38 17.69
CA ALA A 426 6.60 -21.73 18.72
C ALA A 426 7.04 -23.21 18.67
N LYS A 427 6.12 -24.14 18.34
CA LYS A 427 6.45 -25.56 18.17
C LYS A 427 7.44 -25.79 17.04
N GLU A 428 7.35 -25.02 15.96
CA GLU A 428 8.28 -25.12 14.84
C GLU A 428 9.65 -24.53 15.17
N LEU A 429 9.69 -23.38 15.84
CA LEU A 429 10.93 -22.69 16.23
C LEU A 429 11.72 -23.46 17.29
N LYS A 430 11.05 -24.25 18.15
CA LYS A 430 11.72 -25.13 19.13
C LYS A 430 12.47 -26.31 18.50
N LYS A 431 12.26 -26.62 17.21
CA LYS A 431 12.97 -27.73 16.55
C LYS A 431 14.49 -27.47 16.59
N LYS A 432 15.29 -28.45 17.06
CA LYS A 432 16.77 -28.33 17.15
C LYS A 432 17.43 -27.86 15.85
N LYS A 433 16.87 -28.26 14.70
CA LYS A 433 17.35 -27.86 13.36
C LYS A 433 17.26 -26.34 13.16
N TYR A 434 16.16 -25.72 13.58
CA TYR A 434 15.96 -24.27 13.50
C TYR A 434 16.98 -23.52 14.38
N ILE A 435 17.07 -23.89 15.65
CA ILE A 435 18.00 -23.26 16.62
C ILE A 435 19.46 -23.34 16.13
N LYS A 436 19.88 -24.49 15.58
CA LYS A 436 21.23 -24.64 15.01
C LYS A 436 21.47 -23.71 13.82
N MET A 437 20.48 -23.58 12.93
CA MET A 437 20.55 -22.69 11.77
C MET A 437 20.70 -21.23 12.21
N VAL A 438 19.83 -20.75 13.11
CA VAL A 438 19.88 -19.38 13.62
C VAL A 438 21.22 -19.08 14.29
N LYS A 439 21.72 -19.95 15.17
CA LYS A 439 23.03 -19.78 15.80
C LYS A 439 24.18 -19.75 14.79
N SER A 440 24.09 -20.52 13.71
CA SER A 440 25.09 -20.52 12.64
C SER A 440 25.07 -19.22 11.85
N ILE A 441 23.87 -18.72 11.50
CA ILE A 441 23.69 -17.41 10.85
C ILE A 441 24.26 -16.31 11.75
N GLU A 442 23.85 -16.22 13.01
CA GLU A 442 24.30 -15.15 13.91
C GLU A 442 25.80 -15.19 14.19
N LYS A 443 26.39 -16.38 14.29
CA LYS A 443 27.84 -16.55 14.41
C LYS A 443 28.58 -16.07 13.15
N SER A 444 28.03 -16.33 11.97
CA SER A 444 28.64 -15.94 10.69
C SER A 444 28.53 -14.43 10.46
N ILE A 445 27.39 -13.82 10.80
CA ILE A 445 27.20 -12.37 10.80
C ILE A 445 28.22 -11.69 11.73
N LYS A 446 28.38 -12.17 12.97
CA LYS A 446 29.35 -11.61 13.93
C LYS A 446 30.80 -11.73 13.47
N LYS A 447 31.12 -12.76 12.68
CA LYS A 447 32.46 -12.98 12.12
C LYS A 447 32.70 -12.25 10.80
N GLY A 448 31.66 -11.71 10.16
CA GLY A 448 31.76 -11.13 8.81
C GLY A 448 32.08 -12.17 7.72
N ASP A 449 31.72 -13.45 7.94
CA ASP A 449 32.06 -14.55 7.03
C ASP A 449 31.00 -14.66 5.91
N VAL A 450 31.26 -13.97 4.78
CA VAL A 450 30.33 -13.87 3.64
C VAL A 450 30.15 -15.22 2.91
N ASP A 451 31.19 -16.04 2.84
CA ASP A 451 31.13 -17.35 2.17
C ASP A 451 30.19 -18.31 2.89
N THR A 452 30.28 -18.38 4.21
CA THR A 452 29.35 -19.20 5.01
C THR A 452 27.93 -18.65 4.96
N LEU A 453 27.74 -17.33 4.98
CA LEU A 453 26.42 -16.72 4.80
C LEU A 453 25.81 -17.06 3.43
N THR A 454 26.60 -17.04 2.37
CA THR A 454 26.17 -17.42 1.02
C THR A 454 25.75 -18.89 0.98
N LYS A 455 26.54 -19.80 1.57
CA LYS A 455 26.17 -21.23 1.69
C LYS A 455 24.89 -21.45 2.48
N LEU A 456 24.72 -20.76 3.61
CA LEU A 456 23.49 -20.84 4.41
C LEU A 456 22.29 -20.27 3.66
N HIS A 457 22.48 -19.20 2.89
CA HIS A 457 21.45 -18.63 2.03
C HIS A 457 20.99 -19.65 0.96
N SER A 458 21.92 -20.30 0.27
CA SER A 458 21.61 -21.36 -0.70
C SER A 458 20.93 -22.57 -0.05
N GLU A 459 21.40 -23.02 1.12
CA GLU A 459 20.74 -24.12 1.86
C GLU A 459 19.30 -23.76 2.24
N LEU A 460 19.05 -22.52 2.63
CA LEU A 460 17.71 -22.01 2.88
C LEU A 460 16.90 -21.93 1.59
N LEU A 461 17.48 -21.54 0.46
CA LEU A 461 16.78 -21.52 -0.84
C LEU A 461 16.33 -22.94 -1.24
N ASP A 462 17.16 -23.96 -1.03
CA ASP A 462 16.82 -25.34 -1.41
C ASP A 462 15.78 -25.98 -0.48
N LYS A 463 15.84 -25.69 0.83
CA LYS A 463 14.95 -26.30 1.83
C LYS A 463 13.65 -25.53 1.97
N THR A 464 12.68 -25.85 1.12
CA THR A 464 11.34 -25.20 1.10
C THR A 464 10.55 -25.39 2.40
N ASP A 465 10.65 -26.55 3.06
CA ASP A 465 9.95 -26.89 4.32
C ASP A 465 10.72 -26.48 5.59
N PHE A 466 11.40 -25.33 5.56
CA PHE A 466 12.14 -24.83 6.72
C PHE A 466 11.30 -23.79 7.52
N PRO A 467 11.15 -23.94 8.85
CA PRO A 467 10.39 -22.97 9.65
C PRO A 467 10.94 -21.55 9.53
N ASN A 468 10.05 -20.58 9.34
CA ASN A 468 10.40 -19.15 9.28
C ASN A 468 11.50 -18.82 8.24
N ARG A 469 11.59 -19.61 7.16
CA ARG A 469 12.60 -19.50 6.10
C ARG A 469 12.71 -18.10 5.51
N SER A 470 11.59 -17.45 5.19
CA SER A 470 11.60 -16.13 4.55
C SER A 470 12.26 -15.06 5.42
N MET A 471 12.04 -15.08 6.74
CA MET A 471 12.71 -14.16 7.66
C MET A 471 14.22 -14.44 7.72
N LEU A 472 14.62 -15.72 7.75
CA LEU A 472 16.03 -16.09 7.76
C LEU A 472 16.73 -15.70 6.46
N LEU A 473 16.10 -15.92 5.30
CA LEU A 473 16.60 -15.49 3.99
C LEU A 473 16.79 -13.97 3.97
N ASN A 474 15.79 -13.20 4.40
CA ASN A 474 15.90 -11.74 4.46
C ASN A 474 17.02 -11.30 5.42
N LYS A 475 17.12 -11.91 6.62
CA LYS A 475 18.18 -11.59 7.59
C LYS A 475 19.58 -11.87 7.03
N VAL A 476 19.76 -13.00 6.34
CA VAL A 476 21.03 -13.35 5.69
C VAL A 476 21.32 -12.42 4.52
N SER A 477 20.33 -12.13 3.67
CA SER A 477 20.45 -11.22 2.53
C SER A 477 20.80 -9.79 2.96
N GLU A 478 20.12 -9.24 3.98
CA GLU A 478 20.42 -7.92 4.53
C GLU A 478 21.80 -7.87 5.19
N ALA A 479 22.20 -8.92 5.91
CA ALA A 479 23.53 -8.98 6.51
C ALA A 479 24.62 -9.03 5.43
N MET A 480 24.43 -9.85 4.39
CA MET A 480 25.31 -9.91 3.23
C MET A 480 25.39 -8.56 2.52
N HIS A 481 24.25 -7.91 2.28
CA HIS A 481 24.19 -6.57 1.71
C HIS A 481 25.00 -5.56 2.53
N LYS A 482 24.78 -5.49 3.86
CA LYS A 482 25.51 -4.57 4.74
C LYS A 482 27.02 -4.86 4.80
N LEU A 483 27.42 -6.12 4.75
CA LEU A 483 28.84 -6.51 4.83
C LEU A 483 29.59 -6.26 3.52
N THR A 484 28.91 -6.31 2.38
CA THR A 484 29.53 -6.23 1.04
C THR A 484 29.24 -4.92 0.31
N LEU A 485 28.35 -4.08 0.83
CA LEU A 485 27.96 -2.80 0.22
C LEU A 485 29.20 -2.01 -0.17
N SER A 486 29.35 -1.79 -1.47
CA SER A 486 30.44 -1.04 -2.06
C SER A 486 29.88 -0.10 -3.10
N GLN A 487 30.31 1.16 -3.06
CA GLN A 487 29.87 2.20 -3.97
C GLN A 487 31.06 2.65 -4.81
N PHE A 488 30.84 2.82 -6.10
CA PHE A 488 31.85 3.29 -7.04
C PHE A 488 31.29 4.46 -7.85
N SER A 489 32.18 5.36 -8.27
CA SER A 489 31.85 6.39 -9.24
C SER A 489 32.83 6.32 -10.40
N THR A 490 32.32 6.41 -11.63
CA THR A 490 33.15 6.41 -12.84
C THR A 490 32.54 7.34 -13.90
N SER A 491 33.23 7.51 -15.02
CA SER A 491 32.74 8.27 -16.17
C SER A 491 31.89 7.38 -17.10
N PHE A 492 31.03 7.99 -17.91
CA PHE A 492 30.21 7.26 -18.88
C PHE A 492 31.07 6.55 -19.94
N ASP A 493 32.20 7.13 -20.31
CA ASP A 493 33.20 6.53 -21.21
C ASP A 493 33.71 5.19 -20.67
N VAL A 494 34.18 5.16 -19.41
CA VAL A 494 34.65 3.93 -18.76
C VAL A 494 33.51 2.93 -18.58
N TRP A 495 32.28 3.40 -18.31
CA TRP A 495 31.11 2.52 -18.18
C TRP A 495 30.79 1.77 -19.48
N GLN A 496 31.01 2.38 -20.66
CA GLN A 496 30.79 1.75 -21.97
C GLN A 496 31.70 0.54 -22.22
N ASP A 497 32.88 0.49 -21.60
CA ASP A 497 33.74 -0.69 -21.62
C ASP A 497 33.34 -1.68 -20.52
N LEU A 498 33.07 -1.16 -19.32
CA LEU A 498 32.86 -1.94 -18.11
C LEU A 498 31.58 -2.82 -18.19
N TRP A 499 30.48 -2.31 -18.76
CA TRP A 499 29.24 -3.09 -18.87
C TRP A 499 29.41 -4.37 -19.72
N THR A 500 30.32 -4.36 -20.70
CA THR A 500 30.59 -5.51 -21.58
C THR A 500 31.28 -6.62 -20.78
N ILE A 501 32.26 -6.26 -19.94
CA ILE A 501 32.97 -7.19 -19.06
C ILE A 501 31.99 -7.85 -18.08
N ILE A 502 31.12 -7.05 -17.44
CA ILE A 502 30.08 -7.56 -16.53
C ILE A 502 29.12 -8.49 -17.28
N SER A 503 28.72 -8.14 -18.51
CA SER A 503 27.77 -8.93 -19.30
C SER A 503 28.32 -10.30 -19.69
N ILE A 504 29.63 -10.42 -19.95
CA ILE A 504 30.27 -11.70 -20.28
C ILE A 504 30.19 -12.68 -19.10
N LYS A 505 30.50 -12.20 -17.89
CA LYS A 505 30.46 -13.05 -16.68
C LYS A 505 29.05 -13.30 -16.16
N HIS A 506 28.14 -12.36 -16.37
CA HIS A 506 26.75 -12.48 -15.95
C HIS A 506 25.77 -12.28 -17.13
N PRO A 507 25.65 -13.27 -18.05
CA PRO A 507 24.84 -13.15 -19.25
C PRO A 507 23.37 -12.80 -19.00
N ARG A 508 22.82 -13.19 -17.84
CA ARG A 508 21.44 -12.91 -17.43
C ARG A 508 21.16 -11.42 -17.22
N MET A 509 22.19 -10.60 -16.99
CA MET A 509 22.04 -9.16 -16.74
C MET A 509 22.12 -8.32 -18.01
N THR A 510 22.57 -8.89 -19.13
CA THR A 510 22.91 -8.18 -20.38
C THR A 510 21.79 -7.29 -20.90
N SER A 511 20.54 -7.77 -20.92
CA SER A 511 19.40 -6.98 -21.42
C SER A 511 19.18 -5.71 -20.60
N VAL A 512 19.29 -5.82 -19.27
CA VAL A 512 19.07 -4.71 -18.33
C VAL A 512 20.26 -3.76 -18.34
N LEU A 513 21.49 -4.27 -18.42
CA LEU A 513 22.70 -3.47 -18.57
C LEU A 513 22.65 -2.63 -19.85
N LYS A 514 22.23 -3.22 -20.97
CA LYS A 514 22.09 -2.52 -22.25
C LYS A 514 21.14 -1.33 -22.18
N GLU A 515 20.08 -1.41 -21.37
CA GLU A 515 19.17 -0.27 -21.18
C GLU A 515 19.82 0.93 -20.49
N THR A 516 20.91 0.73 -19.74
CA THR A 516 21.63 1.82 -19.03
C THR A 516 22.47 2.68 -19.97
N LEU A 517 22.71 2.22 -21.21
CA LEU A 517 23.43 2.97 -22.24
C LEU A 517 22.59 4.10 -22.86
N ASN A 518 21.30 4.19 -22.52
CA ASN A 518 20.41 5.29 -22.91
C ASN A 518 20.06 6.15 -21.68
N PRO A 519 20.96 7.06 -21.25
CA PRO A 519 20.75 7.92 -20.09
C PRO A 519 19.80 9.11 -20.34
N PRO A 520 19.32 9.80 -19.28
CA PRO A 520 19.51 9.48 -17.87
C PRO A 520 18.69 8.25 -17.47
N LYS A 521 19.31 7.31 -16.76
CA LYS A 521 18.65 6.06 -16.41
C LYS A 521 19.16 5.51 -15.09
N ARG A 522 18.21 5.07 -14.25
CA ARG A 522 18.48 4.30 -13.04
C ARG A 522 17.96 2.89 -13.22
N LYS A 523 18.80 1.88 -12.99
CA LYS A 523 18.40 0.47 -13.02
C LYS A 523 18.88 -0.24 -11.77
N VAL A 524 18.06 -1.17 -11.32
CA VAL A 524 18.34 -2.06 -10.18
C VAL A 524 18.26 -3.47 -10.73
N ILE A 525 19.39 -4.18 -10.66
CA ILE A 525 19.50 -5.58 -11.06
C ILE A 525 19.63 -6.41 -9.78
N ARG A 526 18.79 -7.44 -9.66
CA ARG A 526 18.82 -8.36 -8.52
C ARG A 526 18.83 -9.79 -9.05
N THR A 527 19.86 -10.55 -8.69
CA THR A 527 19.97 -11.99 -8.93
C THR A 527 20.16 -12.71 -7.59
N ASP A 528 20.17 -14.05 -7.61
CA ASP A 528 20.36 -14.86 -6.40
C ASP A 528 21.76 -14.61 -5.80
N GLY A 529 21.86 -13.69 -4.85
CA GLY A 529 23.12 -13.35 -4.18
C GLY A 529 23.87 -12.14 -4.75
N LEU A 530 23.31 -11.38 -5.70
CA LEU A 530 23.94 -10.14 -6.18
C LEU A 530 22.86 -9.06 -6.43
N THR A 531 23.12 -7.86 -5.91
CA THR A 531 22.37 -6.64 -6.19
C THR A 531 23.34 -5.61 -6.77
N LEU A 532 23.02 -5.15 -7.98
CA LEU A 532 23.77 -4.12 -8.70
C LEU A 532 22.82 -2.96 -9.04
N ILE A 533 23.09 -1.78 -8.49
CA ILE A 533 22.36 -0.54 -8.82
C ILE A 533 23.27 0.31 -9.69
N ILE A 534 22.72 0.78 -10.81
CA ILE A 534 23.44 1.60 -11.77
C ILE A 534 22.64 2.88 -11.98
N TYR A 535 23.31 4.01 -11.84
CA TYR A 535 22.74 5.31 -12.13
C TYR A 535 23.65 6.08 -13.08
N VAL A 536 23.17 6.27 -14.31
CA VAL A 536 23.86 7.04 -15.36
C VAL A 536 23.20 8.41 -15.46
N THR A 537 23.98 9.47 -15.24
CA THR A 537 23.48 10.85 -15.15
C THR A 537 23.26 11.53 -16.51
N GLY A 538 24.01 11.16 -17.54
CA GLY A 538 23.98 11.78 -18.86
C GLY A 538 24.76 10.98 -19.89
N ASP A 539 24.69 11.40 -21.15
CA ASP A 539 25.30 10.76 -22.33
C ASP A 539 26.67 11.34 -22.72
N SER A 540 27.10 12.44 -22.08
CA SER A 540 28.44 13.00 -22.32
C SER A 540 29.53 12.10 -21.72
N PRO A 541 30.72 11.97 -22.33
CA PRO A 541 31.80 11.07 -21.85
C PRO A 541 32.18 11.29 -20.37
N GLU A 542 32.17 12.55 -19.92
CA GLU A 542 32.48 12.94 -18.54
C GLU A 542 31.31 12.75 -17.55
N SER A 543 30.12 12.38 -18.05
CA SER A 543 28.93 12.19 -17.21
C SER A 543 29.19 11.12 -16.18
N LYS A 544 28.81 11.38 -14.93
CA LYS A 544 29.06 10.45 -13.84
C LYS A 544 28.12 9.25 -13.92
N VAL A 545 28.70 8.08 -13.68
CA VAL A 545 28.01 6.81 -13.46
C VAL A 545 28.28 6.36 -12.04
N PHE A 546 27.21 6.12 -11.28
CA PHE A 546 27.29 5.60 -9.93
C PHE A 546 26.89 4.13 -9.92
N LEU A 547 27.71 3.30 -9.28
CA LEU A 547 27.50 1.87 -9.13
C LEU A 547 27.40 1.53 -7.65
N GLU A 548 26.42 0.74 -7.28
CA GLU A 548 26.31 0.17 -5.94
C GLU A 548 26.20 -1.35 -6.05
N ILE A 549 27.10 -2.06 -5.36
CA ILE A 549 27.23 -3.51 -5.42
C ILE A 549 27.09 -4.07 -4.03
N SER A 550 26.32 -5.14 -3.91
CA SER A 550 26.09 -5.81 -2.63
C SER A 550 25.52 -7.21 -2.84
N GLY A 551 25.78 -8.14 -1.92
CA GLY A 551 25.33 -9.52 -2.03
C GLY A 551 26.24 -10.53 -1.33
N GLY A 552 26.21 -11.77 -1.80
CA GLY A 552 27.06 -12.88 -1.37
C GLY A 552 28.43 -12.86 -2.05
N SER A 553 29.03 -14.03 -2.23
CA SER A 553 30.36 -14.20 -2.85
C SER A 553 30.50 -13.52 -4.21
N ASP A 554 29.50 -13.66 -5.09
CA ASP A 554 29.51 -13.06 -6.43
C ASP A 554 29.65 -11.52 -6.40
N ALA A 555 29.13 -10.87 -5.35
CA ALA A 555 29.26 -9.44 -5.16
C ALA A 555 30.68 -9.03 -4.72
N VAL A 556 31.35 -9.88 -3.95
CA VAL A 556 32.75 -9.67 -3.54
C VAL A 556 33.67 -9.82 -4.75
N ASP A 557 33.45 -10.83 -5.58
CA ASP A 557 34.22 -11.05 -6.80
C ASP A 557 34.05 -9.88 -7.79
N LEU A 558 32.79 -9.48 -8.05
CA LEU A 558 32.49 -8.37 -8.96
C LEU A 558 33.06 -7.03 -8.47
N LYS A 559 33.10 -6.83 -7.14
CA LYS A 559 33.68 -5.64 -6.52
C LYS A 559 35.17 -5.52 -6.81
N GLU A 560 35.93 -6.60 -6.63
CA GLU A 560 37.38 -6.57 -6.86
C GLU A 560 37.71 -6.35 -8.34
N GLU A 561 36.91 -6.90 -9.25
CA GLU A 561 37.06 -6.66 -10.69
C GLU A 561 36.79 -5.20 -11.08
N ILE A 562 35.73 -4.60 -10.53
CA ILE A 562 35.41 -3.20 -10.80
C ILE A 562 36.50 -2.28 -10.25
N LYS A 563 37.09 -2.60 -9.10
CA LYS A 563 38.26 -1.89 -8.58
C LYS A 563 39.47 -1.99 -9.50
N GLU A 564 39.76 -3.18 -10.04
CA GLU A 564 40.87 -3.37 -10.98
C GLU A 564 40.72 -2.50 -12.24
N GLN A 565 39.49 -2.32 -12.71
CA GLN A 565 39.21 -1.55 -13.94
C GLN A 565 39.10 -0.03 -13.71
N ILE A 566 38.60 0.42 -12.56
CA ILE A 566 38.44 1.85 -12.25
C ILE A 566 39.75 2.49 -11.76
N GLY A 567 40.71 1.70 -11.26
CA GLY A 567 41.98 2.20 -10.72
C GLY A 567 41.82 2.77 -9.31
N SER A 568 42.88 2.68 -8.49
CA SER A 568 42.85 2.90 -7.04
C SER A 568 42.59 4.34 -6.57
N GLU A 569 42.47 5.32 -7.47
CA GLU A 569 42.33 6.75 -7.10
C GLU A 569 40.87 7.23 -6.91
N ASP A 570 39.87 6.48 -7.40
CA ASP A 570 38.44 6.84 -7.34
C ASP A 570 37.54 5.79 -6.63
N ALA A 571 38.15 4.90 -5.83
CA ALA A 571 37.49 3.76 -5.17
C ALA A 571 36.90 4.04 -3.76
#